data_AF-A0A7Y5FHU5-F1
#
_entry.id   AF-A0A7Y5FHU5-F1
#
_cell.length_a   1.000
_cell.length_b   1.000
_cell.length_c   1.000
_cell.angle_alpha   90.00
_cell.angle_beta   90.00
_cell.angle_gamma   90.00
#
_symmetry.space_group_name_H-M   'P 1'
#
loop_
_entity.id
_entity.type
_entity.pdbx_description
1 polymer ?
#
loop_
_entity_poly.entity_id
_entity_poly.type
_entity_poly.pdbx_seq_one_letter_code
_entity_poly.pdbx_strand_id
1 'polypeptide(L)'
;MKRLFATVILLTMVVAGIASAQTTINYGALTLNPGYSATNFSEVWDLTQGDLVLSYTIDMTGIVQPGPWQTSYTEVGLRQIGASNFNPGPWNTYQGGAGGWLTSLVGDLTPNPNNQNLHDKHNLSASGGRGELDYDATAPGTVVSPIGSYANYGIWFDRDGVDQWQAQGWGAVDGGTYNTGGVYDVVITYHAINSGLGTMFVTLNGIATGFFTPNWHAGAPDYFPAGLSFKGDMAKMQVFAGLWAPSSSYGPVALSDLEVNGYLSLVHNFVFVANEYIEITRSKFSSQGNMFCNGNLYFLRGDPTTYTGNLTAVGCITIDKENLIDGDVTAGGAIKLDPAAGITGAVNAYAGVAPLNLPDPYFTAGGPSYTVPTGGSLTLPPGSYGNVYVREKGTLNLSSGTYRFNRLETKDEATTLNLDVTNGSVAIKVVTNLRFNPETTSNILPSGEAGTTSVTFTTRQSTQMVIAKECYLLGTIIAPNACVLVGKNTSFKGSLIADKIYVERDVTLLHHYSSGSLPVPKPVLAQDMAAGTVTSYELAQNYPNPFNPSTTIRFALPQAGELSLAIYNTAGQLVRLLAKGEYAAGRHAFVWDGRDESGQRVASGVYVYVLKAGSFVAERKLVLMK
;
A
#
# COMPACT_ATOMS: atom_id res chain seq x y z
N MET A 1 14.52 -60.47 33.75
CA MET A 1 13.68 -60.01 32.62
C MET A 1 13.03 -58.67 32.98
N LYS A 2 13.53 -57.55 32.46
CA LYS A 2 12.74 -56.32 32.24
C LYS A 2 13.30 -55.67 30.96
N ARG A 3 12.45 -55.55 29.96
CA ARG A 3 12.77 -55.11 28.59
C ARG A 3 12.91 -53.59 28.57
N LEU A 4 13.99 -53.10 27.95
CA LEU A 4 14.19 -51.71 27.56
C LEU A 4 13.18 -51.38 26.45
N PHE A 5 12.32 -50.39 26.66
CA PHE A 5 11.56 -49.75 25.58
C PHE A 5 12.31 -48.47 25.19
N ALA A 6 12.85 -48.46 23.97
CA ALA A 6 13.36 -47.26 23.33
C ALA A 6 12.17 -46.47 22.77
N THR A 7 11.85 -45.34 23.39
CA THR A 7 10.89 -44.37 22.85
C THR A 7 11.57 -43.61 21.72
N VAL A 8 11.17 -43.91 20.48
CA VAL A 8 11.52 -43.11 19.30
C VAL A 8 10.75 -41.80 19.41
N ILE A 9 11.44 -40.72 19.80
CA ILE A 9 10.92 -39.36 19.69
C ILE A 9 11.03 -38.98 18.21
N LEU A 10 9.92 -39.09 17.49
CA LEU A 10 9.78 -38.55 16.15
C LEU A 10 9.76 -37.02 16.28
N LEU A 11 10.91 -36.38 16.09
CA LEU A 11 11.02 -34.93 16.04
C LEU A 11 10.39 -34.45 14.72
N THR A 12 9.08 -34.23 14.71
CA THR A 12 8.45 -33.40 13.67
C THR A 12 8.97 -31.99 13.84
N MET A 13 9.96 -31.60 13.02
CA MET A 13 10.28 -30.20 12.78
C MET A 13 9.04 -29.54 12.19
N VAL A 14 8.25 -28.89 13.04
CA VAL A 14 7.39 -27.80 12.60
C VAL A 14 8.34 -26.67 12.23
N VAL A 15 8.39 -26.34 10.95
CA VAL A 15 9.03 -25.11 10.47
C VAL A 15 8.20 -23.96 11.03
N ALA A 16 8.59 -23.46 12.20
CA ALA A 16 8.06 -22.20 12.71
C ALA A 16 8.60 -21.09 11.79
N GLY A 17 7.73 -20.51 10.98
CA GLY A 17 8.02 -19.22 10.35
C GLY A 17 8.31 -18.20 11.45
N ILE A 18 9.32 -17.37 11.24
CA ILE A 18 9.69 -16.29 12.16
C ILE A 18 8.50 -15.34 12.25
N ALA A 19 7.79 -15.32 13.37
CA ALA A 19 6.73 -14.36 13.63
C ALA A 19 7.33 -12.97 13.87
N SER A 20 6.70 -11.93 13.31
CA SER A 20 6.99 -10.54 13.68
C SER A 20 6.71 -10.32 15.16
N ALA A 21 7.34 -9.33 15.79
CA ALA A 21 7.02 -8.99 17.18
C ALA A 21 5.69 -8.24 17.25
N GLN A 22 4.89 -8.55 18.27
CA GLN A 22 3.66 -7.81 18.57
C GLN A 22 4.02 -6.36 18.96
N THR A 23 3.27 -5.41 18.42
CA THR A 23 3.47 -3.96 18.57
C THR A 23 2.20 -3.33 19.13
N THR A 24 2.37 -2.33 20.00
CA THR A 24 1.28 -1.54 20.57
C THR A 24 1.39 -0.09 20.07
N ILE A 25 0.30 0.44 19.53
CA ILE A 25 0.20 1.83 19.07
C ILE A 25 -0.99 2.49 19.73
N ASN A 26 -0.75 3.63 20.39
CA ASN A 26 -1.79 4.49 20.93
C ASN A 26 -2.02 5.66 19.97
N TYR A 27 -3.26 5.79 19.49
CA TYR A 27 -3.70 6.78 18.52
C TYR A 27 -4.16 8.10 19.15
N GLY A 28 -4.15 8.19 20.48
CA GLY A 28 -4.58 9.35 21.24
C GLY A 28 -6.09 9.55 21.23
N ALA A 29 -6.52 10.73 21.67
CA ALA A 29 -7.93 11.10 21.71
C ALA A 29 -8.42 11.60 20.35
N LEU A 30 -9.67 11.26 20.00
CA LEU A 30 -10.33 11.68 18.77
C LEU A 30 -11.74 12.17 19.07
N THR A 31 -12.11 13.34 18.53
CA THR A 31 -13.50 13.83 18.58
C THR A 31 -14.12 13.72 17.20
N LEU A 32 -15.18 12.92 17.10
CA LEU A 32 -15.98 12.73 15.89
C LEU A 32 -17.16 13.70 15.92
N ASN A 33 -17.23 14.59 14.93
CA ASN A 33 -18.26 15.62 14.85
C ASN A 33 -19.47 15.14 14.04
N PRO A 34 -20.69 15.61 14.37
CA PRO A 34 -21.93 15.21 13.71
C PRO A 34 -21.94 15.56 12.21
N GLY A 35 -22.62 14.74 11.41
CA GLY A 35 -22.58 14.76 9.95
C GLY A 35 -21.94 13.47 9.44
N TYR A 36 -21.22 13.52 8.31
CA TYR A 36 -20.35 12.42 7.88
C TYR A 36 -18.91 12.75 8.28
N SER A 37 -18.39 12.07 9.29
CA SER A 37 -17.02 12.25 9.78
C SER A 37 -16.31 10.90 9.85
N ALA A 38 -15.14 10.79 9.25
CA ALA A 38 -14.32 9.58 9.27
C ALA A 38 -12.84 9.93 9.45
N THR A 39 -12.15 9.15 10.28
CA THR A 39 -10.71 9.21 10.50
C THR A 39 -10.12 7.84 10.18
N ASN A 40 -8.95 7.83 9.54
CA ASN A 40 -8.20 6.62 9.22
C ASN A 40 -6.79 6.74 9.75
N PHE A 41 -6.28 5.66 10.34
CA PHE A 41 -4.93 5.59 10.86
C PHE A 41 -4.00 4.95 9.84
N SER A 42 -2.77 5.43 9.71
CA SER A 42 -1.93 5.12 8.55
C SER A 42 -1.35 3.70 8.56
N GLU A 43 -1.36 3.06 9.73
CA GLU A 43 -0.74 1.77 9.97
C GLU A 43 -1.57 0.64 9.43
N VAL A 44 -0.84 -0.37 8.98
CA VAL A 44 -1.34 -1.59 8.39
C VAL A 44 -1.01 -2.74 9.31
N TRP A 45 -2.02 -3.51 9.66
CA TRP A 45 -1.97 -4.64 10.56
C TRP A 45 -2.12 -5.95 9.79
N ASP A 46 -1.34 -6.94 10.22
CA ASP A 46 -1.29 -8.28 9.67
C ASP A 46 -1.80 -9.31 10.68
N LEU A 47 -3.10 -9.60 10.61
CA LEU A 47 -3.76 -10.59 11.44
C LEU A 47 -3.34 -12.03 11.10
N THR A 48 -2.63 -12.25 9.99
CA THR A 48 -2.14 -13.61 9.66
C THR A 48 -0.97 -14.04 10.54
N GLN A 49 -0.34 -13.11 11.26
CA GLN A 49 0.72 -13.37 12.22
C GLN A 49 0.19 -13.69 13.63
N GLY A 50 -1.05 -13.32 13.93
CA GLY A 50 -1.70 -13.55 15.22
C GLY A 50 -2.82 -12.55 15.48
N ASP A 51 -3.39 -12.64 16.68
CA ASP A 51 -4.54 -11.82 17.07
C ASP A 51 -4.19 -10.32 17.12
N LEU A 52 -5.19 -9.50 16.82
CA LEU A 52 -5.15 -8.06 17.01
C LEU A 52 -6.23 -7.66 18.00
N VAL A 53 -5.83 -6.88 19.00
CA VAL A 53 -6.72 -6.29 20.01
C VAL A 53 -6.79 -4.79 19.79
N LEU A 54 -7.99 -4.30 19.52
CA LEU A 54 -8.32 -2.87 19.43
C LEU A 54 -9.10 -2.49 20.69
N SER A 55 -8.57 -1.57 21.48
CA SER A 55 -9.23 -1.04 22.68
C SER A 55 -9.43 0.47 22.59
N TYR A 56 -10.53 0.96 23.14
CA TYR A 56 -10.79 2.40 23.25
C TYR A 56 -11.92 2.66 24.25
N THR A 57 -11.93 3.84 24.85
CA THR A 57 -13.09 4.37 25.57
C THR A 57 -13.89 5.25 24.62
N ILE A 58 -15.18 4.92 24.43
CA ILE A 58 -16.13 5.73 23.67
C ILE A 58 -17.06 6.48 24.62
N ASP A 59 -17.05 7.81 24.53
CA ASP A 59 -17.95 8.71 25.24
C ASP A 59 -19.01 9.23 24.27
N MET A 60 -20.24 8.75 24.49
CA MET A 60 -21.42 9.08 23.70
C MET A 60 -22.35 10.08 24.41
N THR A 61 -21.92 10.67 25.54
CA THR A 61 -22.71 11.67 26.31
C THR A 61 -23.00 12.92 25.50
N GLY A 62 -22.12 13.25 24.55
CA GLY A 62 -22.30 14.36 23.62
C GLY A 62 -23.44 14.15 22.63
N ILE A 63 -23.88 12.91 22.38
CA ILE A 63 -24.95 12.65 21.42
C ILE A 63 -26.29 13.12 21.98
N VAL A 64 -26.86 14.15 21.35
CA VAL A 64 -28.23 14.62 21.61
C VAL A 64 -29.13 14.16 20.46
N GLN A 65 -30.21 13.43 20.75
CA GLN A 65 -31.21 13.07 19.73
C GLN A 65 -32.17 14.24 19.46
N PRO A 66 -32.37 14.66 18.19
CA PRO A 66 -33.26 15.78 17.87
C PRO A 66 -34.76 15.45 17.98
N GLY A 67 -35.13 14.18 18.18
CA GLY A 67 -36.51 13.70 18.30
C GLY A 67 -36.61 12.17 18.29
N PRO A 68 -37.82 11.60 18.42
CA PRO A 68 -38.04 10.15 18.43
C PRO A 68 -37.75 9.51 17.06
N TRP A 69 -37.38 8.22 17.05
CA TRP A 69 -37.06 7.43 15.83
C TRP A 69 -35.87 7.94 15.01
N GLN A 70 -35.04 8.77 15.62
CA GLN A 70 -33.85 9.36 15.03
C GLN A 70 -32.60 8.65 15.55
N THR A 71 -31.63 8.37 14.68
CA THR A 71 -30.44 7.59 15.05
C THR A 71 -29.18 8.10 14.36
N SER A 72 -28.05 7.92 15.05
CA SER A 72 -26.69 8.15 14.55
C SER A 72 -25.88 6.87 14.75
N TYR A 73 -24.90 6.64 13.89
CA TYR A 73 -24.04 5.46 13.95
C TYR A 73 -22.60 5.90 14.15
N THR A 74 -21.97 5.41 15.22
CA THR A 74 -20.51 5.48 15.38
C THR A 74 -19.92 4.13 15.01
N GLU A 75 -18.91 4.11 14.16
CA GLU A 75 -18.21 2.90 13.73
C GLU A 75 -16.74 3.01 14.15
N VAL A 76 -16.23 2.00 14.85
CA VAL A 76 -14.80 1.90 15.19
C VAL A 76 -14.35 0.45 15.01
N GLY A 77 -13.31 0.24 14.21
CA GLY A 77 -12.82 -1.11 13.94
C GLY A 77 -11.77 -1.20 12.85
N LEU A 78 -11.73 -2.36 12.20
CA LEU A 78 -10.78 -2.67 11.14
C LEU A 78 -11.46 -2.79 9.78
N ARG A 79 -10.79 -2.30 8.76
CA ARG A 79 -11.14 -2.54 7.36
C ARG A 79 -9.94 -2.91 6.53
N GLN A 80 -10.14 -3.61 5.43
CA GLN A 80 -9.08 -3.78 4.45
C GLN A 80 -8.67 -2.41 3.90
N ILE A 81 -7.38 -2.22 3.61
CA ILE A 81 -6.92 -1.01 2.93
C ILE A 81 -7.64 -0.84 1.59
N GLY A 82 -7.98 0.42 1.30
CA GLY A 82 -8.76 0.81 0.12
C GLY A 82 -10.26 0.54 0.22
N ALA A 83 -10.74 -0.17 1.25
CA ALA A 83 -12.16 -0.29 1.53
C ALA A 83 -12.76 1.03 2.05
N SER A 84 -14.07 1.22 1.87
CA SER A 84 -14.82 2.36 2.40
C SER A 84 -14.70 2.48 3.93
N ASN A 85 -14.67 3.71 4.45
CA ASN A 85 -14.67 4.01 5.89
C ASN A 85 -16.05 3.88 6.54
N PHE A 86 -17.10 3.72 5.73
CA PHE A 86 -18.47 3.59 6.20
C PHE A 86 -19.21 2.58 5.34
N ASN A 87 -20.13 1.84 5.97
CA ASN A 87 -21.19 1.18 5.23
C ASN A 87 -22.00 2.28 4.48
N PRO A 88 -22.20 2.20 3.15
CA PRO A 88 -23.33 1.41 2.71
C PRO A 88 -23.13 0.74 1.35
N GLY A 89 -23.37 -0.57 1.32
CA GLY A 89 -24.17 -1.09 0.20
C GLY A 89 -25.64 -0.67 0.34
N PRO A 90 -26.46 -0.82 -0.72
CA PRO A 90 -27.91 -0.73 -0.57
C PRO A 90 -28.36 -1.63 0.59
N TRP A 91 -29.36 -1.19 1.36
CA TRP A 91 -29.94 -1.98 2.46
C TRP A 91 -30.08 -3.45 2.04
N ASN A 92 -29.61 -4.37 2.89
CA ASN A 92 -29.68 -5.82 2.65
C ASN A 92 -28.74 -6.38 1.55
N THR A 93 -27.79 -5.60 1.03
CA THR A 93 -26.82 -6.08 0.03
C THR A 93 -25.50 -6.47 0.70
N TYR A 94 -25.25 -7.78 0.80
CA TYR A 94 -23.97 -8.32 1.27
C TYR A 94 -22.85 -7.97 0.27
N GLN A 95 -22.05 -6.96 0.61
CA GLN A 95 -20.98 -6.43 -0.25
C GLN A 95 -19.59 -7.05 0.00
N GLY A 96 -19.54 -8.21 0.66
CA GLY A 96 -18.32 -9.02 0.67
C GLY A 96 -17.29 -8.66 1.74
N GLY A 97 -17.68 -7.96 2.80
CA GLY A 97 -17.08 -8.13 4.12
C GLY A 97 -15.66 -7.64 4.32
N ALA A 98 -15.11 -6.70 3.55
CA ALA A 98 -13.72 -6.22 3.65
C ALA A 98 -13.40 -5.41 4.94
N GLY A 99 -13.69 -5.98 6.11
CA GLY A 99 -13.58 -5.34 7.42
C GLY A 99 -14.68 -5.77 8.38
N GLY A 100 -14.40 -5.56 9.67
CA GLY A 100 -15.32 -5.76 10.78
C GLY A 100 -15.10 -4.72 11.87
N TRP A 101 -16.17 -4.20 12.45
CA TRP A 101 -16.15 -3.12 13.42
C TRP A 101 -17.29 -3.22 14.43
N LEU A 102 -17.18 -2.47 15.53
CA LEU A 102 -18.33 -2.21 16.38
C LEU A 102 -19.09 -1.00 15.85
N THR A 103 -20.38 -1.16 15.66
CA THR A 103 -21.34 -0.08 15.45
C THR A 103 -22.01 0.24 16.78
N SER A 104 -21.98 1.50 17.17
CA SER A 104 -22.67 2.02 18.36
C SER A 104 -23.76 2.99 17.94
N LEU A 105 -24.99 2.73 18.40
CA LEU A 105 -26.19 3.47 18.05
C LEU A 105 -26.89 3.96 19.31
N VAL A 106 -27.57 5.09 19.15
CA VAL A 106 -28.56 5.57 20.11
C VAL A 106 -29.93 5.42 19.48
N GLY A 107 -30.90 4.86 20.20
CA GLY A 107 -32.28 4.72 19.72
C GLY A 107 -33.31 4.86 20.84
N ASP A 108 -34.15 5.89 20.76
CA ASP A 108 -35.40 5.97 21.53
C ASP A 108 -36.41 4.99 20.92
N LEU A 109 -36.58 3.82 21.55
CA LEU A 109 -37.43 2.75 21.03
C LEU A 109 -38.88 2.84 21.48
N THR A 110 -39.22 3.62 22.52
CA THR A 110 -40.62 3.83 22.95
C THR A 110 -40.74 5.01 23.94
N PRO A 111 -41.86 5.74 23.96
CA PRO A 111 -42.21 6.63 25.07
C PRO A 111 -42.47 5.80 26.33
N ASN A 112 -41.47 5.66 27.20
CA ASN A 112 -41.62 5.08 28.54
C ASN A 112 -42.16 6.17 29.50
N PRO A 113 -43.21 5.90 30.31
CA PRO A 113 -43.76 6.86 31.29
C PRO A 113 -42.74 7.40 32.33
N ASN A 114 -41.56 6.80 32.44
CA ASN A 114 -40.51 7.20 33.38
C ASN A 114 -39.37 8.03 32.76
N ASN A 115 -39.44 8.38 31.47
CA ASN A 115 -38.45 9.23 30.79
C ASN A 115 -37.01 8.66 30.77
N GLN A 116 -36.90 7.33 30.78
CA GLN A 116 -35.68 6.52 30.64
C GLN A 116 -35.83 5.69 29.37
N ASN A 117 -35.35 6.19 28.24
CA ASN A 117 -35.63 5.62 26.92
C ASN A 117 -34.43 5.67 25.96
N LEU A 118 -33.28 6.16 26.42
CA LEU A 118 -32.08 6.20 25.61
C LEU A 118 -31.30 4.90 25.77
N HIS A 119 -31.69 3.88 25.01
CA HIS A 119 -30.94 2.65 24.96
C HIS A 119 -29.74 2.78 24.01
N ASP A 120 -28.58 2.38 24.51
CA ASP A 120 -27.36 2.31 23.73
C ASP A 120 -27.18 0.90 23.18
N LYS A 121 -27.16 0.82 21.86
CA LYS A 121 -27.03 -0.44 21.13
C LYS A 121 -25.64 -0.53 20.54
N HIS A 122 -24.90 -1.55 20.96
CA HIS A 122 -23.59 -1.87 20.43
C HIS A 122 -23.65 -3.21 19.71
N ASN A 123 -23.33 -3.22 18.42
CA ASN A 123 -23.36 -4.44 17.61
C ASN A 123 -22.14 -4.53 16.72
N LEU A 124 -21.57 -5.72 16.63
CA LEU A 124 -20.57 -6.03 15.62
C LEU A 124 -21.23 -5.97 14.24
N SER A 125 -20.50 -5.41 13.29
CA SER A 125 -20.88 -5.28 11.90
C SER A 125 -19.72 -5.67 11.01
N ALA A 126 -19.98 -6.41 9.94
CA ALA A 126 -19.03 -6.65 8.86
C ALA A 126 -19.44 -5.80 7.65
N SER A 127 -18.48 -5.48 6.77
CA SER A 127 -18.77 -4.66 5.59
C SER A 127 -19.86 -5.27 4.70
N GLY A 128 -20.93 -4.50 4.45
CA GLY A 128 -22.13 -4.95 3.74
C GLY A 128 -23.04 -5.91 4.53
N GLY A 129 -22.78 -6.11 5.83
CA GLY A 129 -23.58 -6.98 6.69
C GLY A 129 -24.96 -6.41 7.03
N ARG A 130 -25.81 -7.27 7.57
CA ARG A 130 -27.23 -7.04 7.95
C ARG A 130 -27.41 -6.92 9.47
N GLY A 131 -26.37 -6.49 10.19
CA GLY A 131 -26.38 -6.35 11.65
C GLY A 131 -26.47 -7.70 12.36
N GLU A 132 -27.40 -7.83 13.32
CA GLU A 132 -27.60 -9.03 14.15
C GLU A 132 -27.80 -10.32 13.36
N LEU A 133 -28.35 -10.22 12.15
CA LEU A 133 -28.63 -11.37 11.28
C LEU A 133 -27.38 -12.15 10.86
N ASP A 134 -26.20 -11.53 10.93
CA ASP A 134 -24.97 -12.12 10.41
C ASP A 134 -24.09 -12.74 11.51
N TYR A 135 -24.42 -12.58 12.80
CA TYR A 135 -23.62 -13.17 13.87
C TYR A 135 -23.52 -14.69 13.71
N ASP A 136 -22.30 -15.17 13.55
CA ASP A 136 -22.02 -16.52 13.07
C ASP A 136 -20.73 -17.10 13.67
N ALA A 137 -20.17 -16.51 14.73
CA ALA A 137 -18.99 -17.05 15.41
C ALA A 137 -19.25 -17.29 16.91
N THR A 138 -18.78 -18.42 17.42
CA THR A 138 -18.97 -18.85 18.83
C THR A 138 -17.66 -19.04 19.60
N ALA A 139 -16.54 -19.06 18.89
CA ALA A 139 -15.18 -19.02 19.42
C ALA A 139 -14.24 -18.51 18.33
N PRO A 140 -13.03 -17.99 18.66
CA PRO A 140 -12.03 -17.63 17.67
C PRO A 140 -11.80 -18.76 16.67
N GLY A 141 -11.94 -18.42 15.39
CA GLY A 141 -11.73 -19.34 14.29
C GLY A 141 -12.87 -20.32 13.99
N THR A 142 -13.97 -20.30 14.75
CA THR A 142 -15.14 -21.16 14.54
C THR A 142 -16.30 -20.36 13.96
N VAL A 143 -16.66 -20.64 12.70
CA VAL A 143 -17.83 -20.06 12.02
C VAL A 143 -18.93 -21.12 11.93
N VAL A 144 -20.12 -20.74 12.38
CA VAL A 144 -21.35 -21.54 12.37
C VAL A 144 -22.38 -20.91 11.43
N SER A 145 -23.55 -21.54 11.27
CA SER A 145 -24.66 -20.86 10.61
C SER A 145 -25.07 -19.63 11.42
N PRO A 146 -25.43 -18.51 10.75
CA PRO A 146 -25.85 -17.31 11.47
C PRO A 146 -26.98 -17.59 12.45
N ILE A 147 -26.91 -16.95 13.62
CA ILE A 147 -27.82 -17.13 14.76
C ILE A 147 -29.27 -16.74 14.38
N GLY A 148 -29.45 -15.82 13.43
CA GLY A 148 -30.73 -15.52 12.78
C GLY A 148 -31.47 -14.29 13.34
N SER A 149 -32.64 -14.01 12.75
CA SER A 149 -33.54 -12.92 13.21
C SER A 149 -34.25 -13.30 14.50
N TYR A 150 -34.66 -12.31 15.29
CA TYR A 150 -35.41 -12.45 16.56
C TYR A 150 -34.58 -12.88 17.77
N ALA A 151 -33.26 -12.96 17.65
CA ALA A 151 -32.38 -13.09 18.80
C ALA A 151 -32.40 -11.80 19.65
N ASN A 152 -32.35 -11.94 20.98
CA ASN A 152 -32.28 -10.80 21.90
C ASN A 152 -30.87 -10.69 22.49
N TYR A 153 -30.37 -9.46 22.71
CA TYR A 153 -29.07 -9.29 23.36
C TYR A 153 -29.07 -9.91 24.75
N GLY A 154 -27.97 -10.62 25.02
CA GLY A 154 -27.62 -11.17 26.31
C GLY A 154 -27.50 -10.12 27.40
N ILE A 155 -27.07 -8.92 27.02
CA ILE A 155 -26.70 -7.80 27.90
C ILE A 155 -27.13 -6.51 27.24
N TRP A 156 -27.76 -5.62 28.01
CA TRP A 156 -28.22 -4.29 27.58
C TRP A 156 -27.49 -3.21 28.36
N PHE A 157 -27.20 -2.11 27.67
CA PHE A 157 -26.58 -0.93 28.26
C PHE A 157 -27.49 0.27 28.09
N ASP A 158 -27.55 1.09 29.14
CA ASP A 158 -28.35 2.31 29.16
C ASP A 158 -27.50 3.50 29.57
N ARG A 159 -27.86 4.70 29.08
CA ARG A 159 -27.20 5.97 29.42
C ARG A 159 -28.00 6.86 30.35
N ASP A 160 -29.32 6.71 30.41
CA ASP A 160 -30.21 7.62 31.17
C ASP A 160 -30.93 6.93 32.34
N GLY A 161 -30.74 5.62 32.49
CA GLY A 161 -31.08 4.87 33.68
C GLY A 161 -31.49 3.45 33.38
N VAL A 162 -31.36 2.56 34.36
CA VAL A 162 -31.76 1.17 34.18
C VAL A 162 -33.28 1.04 34.36
N ASP A 163 -34.00 0.53 33.35
CA ASP A 163 -35.40 0.19 33.54
C ASP A 163 -35.57 -1.08 34.39
N GLN A 164 -36.71 -1.20 35.08
CA GLN A 164 -36.94 -2.27 36.06
C GLN A 164 -36.99 -3.68 35.45
N TRP A 165 -37.17 -3.83 34.14
CA TRP A 165 -37.27 -5.13 33.47
C TRP A 165 -35.90 -5.63 33.06
N GLN A 166 -35.06 -4.73 32.53
CA GLN A 166 -33.66 -5.03 32.24
C GLN A 166 -32.92 -5.39 33.53
N ALA A 167 -33.23 -4.70 34.64
CA ALA A 167 -32.58 -4.91 35.94
C ALA A 167 -32.65 -6.34 36.51
N GLN A 168 -33.58 -7.15 36.01
CA GLN A 168 -33.81 -8.54 36.45
C GLN A 168 -33.13 -9.58 35.54
N GLY A 169 -32.43 -9.13 34.50
CA GLY A 169 -31.81 -9.99 33.50
C GLY A 169 -30.48 -10.62 33.91
N TRP A 170 -30.11 -11.67 33.18
CA TRP A 170 -28.79 -12.27 33.30
C TRP A 170 -27.70 -11.26 32.98
N GLY A 171 -26.60 -11.28 33.72
CA GLY A 171 -25.51 -10.31 33.56
C GLY A 171 -25.78 -8.95 34.18
N ALA A 172 -26.88 -8.76 34.92
CA ALA A 172 -27.08 -7.58 35.76
C ALA A 172 -26.00 -7.53 36.86
N VAL A 173 -25.15 -6.52 36.82
CA VAL A 173 -24.21 -6.20 37.90
C VAL A 173 -24.76 -5.00 38.66
N ASP A 174 -24.49 -4.95 39.97
CA ASP A 174 -25.00 -3.93 40.91
C ASP A 174 -26.54 -3.86 41.06
N GLY A 175 -27.27 -4.91 40.68
CA GLY A 175 -28.71 -5.03 40.95
C GLY A 175 -29.64 -4.32 39.96
N GLY A 176 -29.10 -3.78 38.87
CA GLY A 176 -29.86 -3.40 37.69
C GLY A 176 -28.92 -3.23 36.50
N THR A 177 -29.23 -3.78 35.33
CA THR A 177 -28.44 -3.72 34.07
C THR A 177 -27.89 -2.33 33.75
N TYR A 178 -26.63 -2.13 34.14
CA TYR A 178 -25.64 -1.18 33.63
C TYR A 178 -26.15 0.14 33.05
N ASN A 179 -26.41 1.10 33.93
CA ASN A 179 -26.31 2.51 33.58
C ASN A 179 -24.82 2.87 33.50
N THR A 180 -24.32 3.09 32.28
CA THR A 180 -22.92 3.46 32.05
C THR A 180 -22.73 4.97 31.92
N GLY A 181 -23.82 5.74 31.98
CA GLY A 181 -23.81 7.16 31.68
C GLY A 181 -23.44 7.46 30.23
N GLY A 182 -23.50 6.49 29.31
CA GLY A 182 -23.14 6.65 27.90
C GLY A 182 -21.64 6.61 27.62
N VAL A 183 -20.83 6.09 28.55
CA VAL A 183 -19.37 5.90 28.38
C VAL A 183 -19.02 4.41 28.46
N TYR A 184 -18.23 3.92 27.51
CA TYR A 184 -17.94 2.49 27.38
C TYR A 184 -16.45 2.24 27.12
N ASP A 185 -15.85 1.33 27.89
CA ASP A 185 -14.58 0.72 27.57
C ASP A 185 -14.81 -0.44 26.61
N VAL A 186 -14.34 -0.32 25.38
CA VAL A 186 -14.53 -1.29 24.32
C VAL A 186 -13.22 -2.03 24.07
N VAL A 187 -13.29 -3.35 23.94
CA VAL A 187 -12.18 -4.17 23.46
C VAL A 187 -12.69 -5.11 22.37
N ILE A 188 -12.20 -4.94 21.13
CA ILE A 188 -12.47 -5.82 20.01
C ILE A 188 -11.25 -6.70 19.76
N THR A 189 -11.42 -8.01 19.84
CA THR A 189 -10.39 -9.00 19.50
C THR A 189 -10.68 -9.57 18.12
N TYR A 190 -9.70 -9.46 17.22
CA TYR A 190 -9.76 -9.96 15.86
C TYR A 190 -8.83 -11.16 15.69
N HIS A 191 -9.31 -12.17 14.97
CA HIS A 191 -8.58 -13.41 14.69
C HIS A 191 -8.72 -13.78 13.22
N ALA A 192 -7.61 -14.07 12.53
CA ALA A 192 -7.64 -14.58 11.16
C ALA A 192 -7.85 -16.11 11.14
N ILE A 193 -8.87 -16.58 10.42
CA ILE A 193 -9.03 -18.01 10.10
C ILE A 193 -8.07 -18.41 8.97
N ASN A 194 -7.99 -17.55 7.95
CA ASN A 194 -7.07 -17.67 6.82
C ASN A 194 -6.84 -16.27 6.23
N SER A 195 -6.07 -16.16 5.14
CA SER A 195 -5.73 -14.87 4.54
C SER A 195 -6.92 -14.02 4.05
N GLY A 196 -8.10 -14.62 3.87
CA GLY A 196 -9.31 -13.98 3.33
C GLY A 196 -10.50 -13.89 4.29
N LEU A 197 -10.42 -14.52 5.47
CA LEU A 197 -11.53 -14.66 6.43
C LEU A 197 -11.00 -14.54 7.86
N GLY A 198 -11.68 -13.73 8.67
CA GLY A 198 -11.44 -13.57 10.10
C GLY A 198 -12.74 -13.62 10.91
N THR A 199 -12.60 -13.65 12.23
CA THR A 199 -13.67 -13.55 13.22
C THR A 199 -13.33 -12.46 14.22
N MET A 200 -14.32 -11.76 14.73
CA MET A 200 -14.15 -10.77 15.78
C MET A 200 -15.12 -10.97 16.94
N PHE A 201 -14.65 -10.63 18.13
CA PHE A 201 -15.39 -10.67 19.38
C PHE A 201 -15.20 -9.33 20.09
N VAL A 202 -16.22 -8.87 20.80
CA VAL A 202 -16.15 -7.61 21.55
C VAL A 202 -16.49 -7.84 23.01
N THR A 203 -15.77 -7.14 23.88
CA THR A 203 -16.18 -6.90 25.26
C THR A 203 -16.46 -5.41 25.46
N LEU A 204 -17.48 -5.13 26.28
CA LEU A 204 -17.90 -3.79 26.69
C LEU A 204 -17.83 -3.75 28.21
N ASN A 205 -17.05 -2.83 28.77
CA ASN A 205 -16.75 -2.73 30.20
C ASN A 205 -16.28 -4.08 30.78
N GLY A 206 -15.47 -4.81 30.02
CA GLY A 206 -14.94 -6.13 30.39
C GLY A 206 -15.90 -7.31 30.21
N ILE A 207 -17.13 -7.10 29.72
CA ILE A 207 -18.10 -8.18 29.52
C ILE A 207 -18.30 -8.47 28.03
N ALA A 208 -18.21 -9.73 27.64
CA ALA A 208 -18.45 -10.15 26.26
C ALA A 208 -19.92 -10.01 25.85
N THR A 209 -20.19 -9.75 24.57
CA THR A 209 -21.55 -9.74 24.02
C THR A 209 -22.08 -11.16 23.79
N GLY A 210 -23.41 -11.34 23.84
CA GLY A 210 -24.06 -12.61 23.53
C GLY A 210 -25.52 -12.46 23.09
N PHE A 211 -26.15 -13.58 22.73
CA PHE A 211 -27.54 -13.62 22.25
C PHE A 211 -28.35 -14.76 22.86
N PHE A 212 -29.62 -14.47 23.16
CA PHE A 212 -30.68 -15.42 23.47
C PHE A 212 -31.43 -15.81 22.20
N THR A 213 -31.78 -17.08 22.05
CA THR A 213 -32.49 -17.61 20.89
C THR A 213 -33.60 -18.61 21.26
N PRO A 214 -34.79 -18.51 20.65
CA PRO A 214 -35.38 -17.35 19.97
C PRO A 214 -35.96 -16.31 20.95
N ASN A 215 -36.00 -16.62 22.26
CA ASN A 215 -36.67 -15.82 23.27
C ASN A 215 -35.79 -15.64 24.51
N TRP A 216 -36.02 -14.55 25.22
CA TRP A 216 -35.34 -14.26 26.48
C TRP A 216 -35.66 -15.28 27.59
N HIS A 217 -34.66 -15.58 28.42
CA HIS A 217 -34.81 -16.39 29.64
C HIS A 217 -33.84 -15.95 30.73
N ALA A 218 -34.10 -16.33 31.98
CA ALA A 218 -33.33 -15.91 33.16
C ALA A 218 -31.91 -16.51 33.27
N GLY A 219 -31.51 -17.37 32.33
CA GLY A 219 -30.22 -18.05 32.32
C GLY A 219 -29.17 -17.31 31.50
N ALA A 220 -27.97 -17.87 31.36
CA ALA A 220 -26.96 -17.33 30.46
C ALA A 220 -27.41 -17.37 28.98
N PRO A 221 -26.97 -16.44 28.12
CA PRO A 221 -27.30 -16.43 26.70
C PRO A 221 -26.86 -17.72 26.04
N ASP A 222 -27.65 -18.21 25.08
CA ASP A 222 -27.36 -19.44 24.34
C ASP A 222 -26.04 -19.36 23.57
N TYR A 223 -25.73 -18.16 23.06
CA TYR A 223 -24.49 -17.84 22.37
C TYR A 223 -23.71 -16.80 23.17
N PHE A 224 -22.71 -17.26 23.91
CA PHE A 224 -21.86 -16.41 24.74
C PHE A 224 -20.42 -16.97 24.84
N PRO A 225 -19.38 -16.24 24.39
CA PRO A 225 -19.46 -14.97 23.66
C PRO A 225 -19.99 -15.17 22.23
N ALA A 226 -20.75 -14.20 21.73
CA ALA A 226 -21.14 -14.14 20.33
C ALA A 226 -20.17 -13.26 19.54
N GLY A 227 -19.69 -13.78 18.42
CA GLY A 227 -18.80 -13.09 17.50
C GLY A 227 -19.36 -13.07 16.08
N LEU A 228 -18.64 -12.37 15.20
CA LEU A 228 -19.01 -12.16 13.82
C LEU A 228 -17.83 -12.46 12.90
N SER A 229 -18.06 -13.21 11.82
CA SER A 229 -17.09 -13.42 10.75
C SER A 229 -17.03 -12.21 9.80
N PHE A 230 -15.85 -11.92 9.28
CA PHE A 230 -15.62 -10.87 8.30
C PHE A 230 -14.56 -11.31 7.28
N LYS A 231 -14.58 -10.70 6.10
CA LYS A 231 -13.68 -11.00 4.99
C LYS A 231 -12.62 -9.91 4.82
N GLY A 232 -11.76 -10.10 3.84
CA GLY A 232 -10.73 -9.13 3.46
C GLY A 232 -9.34 -9.74 3.53
N ASP A 233 -8.36 -9.01 3.03
CA ASP A 233 -6.95 -9.37 3.11
C ASP A 233 -6.46 -9.18 4.55
N MET A 234 -6.39 -10.27 5.31
CA MET A 234 -6.04 -10.25 6.74
C MET A 234 -4.61 -9.72 6.98
N ALA A 235 -3.76 -9.65 5.96
CA ALA A 235 -2.43 -9.07 6.04
C ALA A 235 -2.40 -7.54 5.79
N LYS A 236 -3.55 -6.94 5.49
CA LYS A 236 -3.73 -5.56 5.04
C LYS A 236 -4.91 -4.85 5.71
N MET A 237 -4.98 -4.94 7.03
CA MET A 237 -6.05 -4.30 7.81
C MET A 237 -5.64 -2.93 8.33
N GLN A 238 -6.56 -1.98 8.33
CA GLN A 238 -6.36 -0.60 8.74
C GLN A 238 -7.43 -0.20 9.74
N VAL A 239 -7.03 0.48 10.80
CA VAL A 239 -7.95 0.99 11.84
C VAL A 239 -8.64 2.24 11.30
N PHE A 240 -9.93 2.36 11.59
CA PHE A 240 -10.71 3.55 11.29
C PHE A 240 -11.71 3.83 12.40
N ALA A 241 -12.16 5.08 12.46
CA ALA A 241 -13.26 5.51 13.29
C ALA A 241 -14.14 6.50 12.51
N GLY A 242 -15.44 6.49 12.74
CA GLY A 242 -16.35 7.41 12.10
C GLY A 242 -17.65 7.64 12.85
N LEU A 243 -18.24 8.82 12.65
CA LEU A 243 -19.62 9.14 13.04
C LEU A 243 -20.43 9.51 11.80
N TRP A 244 -21.59 8.85 11.63
CA TRP A 244 -22.66 9.32 10.75
C TRP A 244 -23.83 9.84 11.60
N ALA A 245 -24.25 11.06 11.32
CA ALA A 245 -25.49 11.63 11.84
C ALA A 245 -26.29 12.31 10.71
N PRO A 246 -27.64 12.25 10.74
CA PRO A 246 -28.51 12.86 9.73
C PRO A 246 -28.36 14.38 9.58
N SER A 247 -27.89 15.07 10.62
CA SER A 247 -27.67 16.52 10.59
C SER A 247 -26.74 16.95 11.73
N SER A 248 -26.33 18.22 11.70
CA SER A 248 -25.46 18.83 12.73
C SER A 248 -26.15 19.11 14.07
N SER A 249 -27.44 18.81 14.22
CA SER A 249 -28.16 18.99 15.49
C SER A 249 -27.87 17.86 16.49
N TYR A 250 -27.32 16.75 16.02
CA TYR A 250 -26.70 15.74 16.87
C TYR A 250 -25.42 16.32 17.46
N GLY A 251 -25.02 15.84 18.64
CA GLY A 251 -23.73 16.22 19.20
C GLY A 251 -22.62 15.19 18.90
N PRO A 252 -21.38 15.50 19.31
CA PRO A 252 -20.20 14.72 18.95
C PRO A 252 -20.07 13.43 19.78
N VAL A 253 -19.16 12.56 19.33
CA VAL A 253 -18.67 11.40 20.08
C VAL A 253 -17.18 11.59 20.32
N ALA A 254 -16.72 11.34 21.54
CA ALA A 254 -15.31 11.35 21.87
C ALA A 254 -14.78 9.93 22.02
N LEU A 255 -13.62 9.66 21.45
CA LEU A 255 -12.82 8.47 21.69
C LEU A 255 -11.58 8.88 22.48
N SER A 256 -11.23 8.08 23.47
CA SER A 256 -10.00 8.21 24.25
C SER A 256 -9.37 6.84 24.43
N ASP A 257 -8.09 6.82 24.80
CA ASP A 257 -7.31 5.58 25.00
C ASP A 257 -7.42 4.59 23.81
N LEU A 258 -7.52 5.13 22.59
CA LEU A 258 -7.61 4.35 21.36
C LEU A 258 -6.26 3.69 21.10
N GLU A 259 -6.16 2.41 21.38
CA GLU A 259 -4.95 1.62 21.31
C GLU A 259 -5.17 0.37 20.47
N VAL A 260 -4.16 0.00 19.69
CA VAL A 260 -4.11 -1.28 18.99
C VAL A 260 -2.87 -2.04 19.37
N ASN A 261 -3.07 -3.30 19.72
CA ASN A 261 -2.05 -4.26 20.03
C ASN A 261 -2.14 -5.43 19.03
N GLY A 262 -1.12 -5.62 18.20
CA GLY A 262 -1.15 -6.63 17.14
C GLY A 262 0.15 -6.68 16.36
N TYR A 263 0.12 -7.23 15.15
CA TYR A 263 1.30 -7.35 14.31
C TYR A 263 1.24 -6.35 13.17
N LEU A 264 2.22 -5.46 13.08
CA LEU A 264 2.31 -4.54 11.95
C LEU A 264 2.71 -5.30 10.68
N SER A 265 2.03 -5.01 9.58
CA SER A 265 2.43 -5.46 8.26
C SER A 265 3.68 -4.71 7.81
N LEU A 266 4.83 -5.36 7.90
CA LEU A 266 6.12 -4.77 7.50
C LEU A 266 6.09 -4.24 6.06
N VAL A 267 5.41 -4.97 5.19
CA VAL A 267 5.34 -4.68 3.75
C VAL A 267 4.51 -3.42 3.46
N HIS A 268 3.55 -3.07 4.30
CA HIS A 268 2.58 -2.01 3.99
C HIS A 268 2.71 -0.77 4.88
N ASN A 269 3.68 -0.75 5.79
CA ASN A 269 3.92 0.40 6.67
C ASN A 269 5.08 1.29 6.22
N PHE A 270 5.99 0.75 5.42
CA PHE A 270 7.25 1.41 5.12
C PHE A 270 7.53 1.38 3.63
N VAL A 271 8.04 2.49 3.09
CA VAL A 271 8.66 2.46 1.77
C VAL A 271 9.94 1.64 1.85
N PHE A 272 10.73 1.76 2.92
CA PHE A 272 11.94 0.99 3.14
C PHE A 272 12.05 0.40 4.54
N VAL A 273 12.52 -0.84 4.61
CA VAL A 273 12.96 -1.51 5.84
C VAL A 273 14.33 -2.14 5.60
N ALA A 274 15.31 -1.84 6.45
CA ALA A 274 16.63 -2.46 6.38
C ALA A 274 17.11 -3.02 7.71
N ASN A 275 17.95 -4.06 7.66
CA ASN A 275 18.58 -4.60 8.86
C ASN A 275 19.83 -3.78 9.25
N GLU A 276 20.84 -3.65 8.39
CA GLU A 276 22.10 -2.99 8.76
C GLU A 276 22.13 -1.47 8.53
N TYR A 277 21.72 -0.99 7.34
CA TYR A 277 21.56 0.44 7.10
C TYR A 277 20.73 0.76 5.86
N ILE A 278 20.24 2.01 5.83
CA ILE A 278 19.75 2.68 4.62
C ILE A 278 20.62 3.90 4.38
N GLU A 279 21.14 4.05 3.17
CA GLU A 279 21.91 5.22 2.75
C GLU A 279 21.27 5.86 1.51
N ILE A 280 20.93 7.15 1.62
CA ILE A 280 20.35 7.96 0.56
C ILE A 280 21.36 9.04 0.16
N THR A 281 21.65 9.16 -1.14
CA THR A 281 22.66 10.08 -1.66
C THR A 281 22.08 11.01 -2.72
N ARG A 282 22.11 12.34 -2.52
CA ARG A 282 21.77 13.36 -3.54
C ARG A 282 20.46 13.09 -4.33
N SER A 283 19.42 12.56 -3.69
CA SER A 283 18.11 12.37 -4.34
C SER A 283 17.36 13.69 -4.45
N LYS A 284 16.91 14.05 -5.66
CA LYS A 284 16.32 15.36 -6.03
C LYS A 284 14.79 15.48 -6.00
N PHE A 285 14.08 14.40 -5.74
CA PHE A 285 12.61 14.36 -5.90
C PHE A 285 11.88 14.11 -4.58
N SER A 286 10.60 14.52 -4.53
CA SER A 286 9.69 14.27 -3.41
C SER A 286 9.55 12.78 -3.21
N SER A 287 10.33 12.26 -2.27
CA SER A 287 10.25 10.87 -1.86
C SER A 287 9.31 10.79 -0.67
N GLN A 288 8.38 9.85 -0.71
CA GLN A 288 7.35 9.70 0.31
C GLN A 288 7.33 8.28 0.88
N GLY A 289 7.23 8.20 2.21
CA GLY A 289 6.96 6.97 2.93
C GLY A 289 7.74 6.89 4.23
N ASN A 290 7.36 5.98 5.11
CA ASN A 290 8.12 5.77 6.33
C ASN A 290 9.34 4.89 6.04
N MET A 291 10.46 5.16 6.71
CA MET A 291 11.63 4.30 6.68
C MET A 291 11.92 3.72 8.06
N PHE A 292 12.28 2.43 8.09
CA PHE A 292 12.73 1.77 9.31
C PHE A 292 14.10 1.11 9.10
N CYS A 293 15.00 1.21 10.08
CA CYS A 293 16.23 0.42 10.09
C CYS A 293 16.62 -0.13 11.47
N ASN A 294 16.97 -1.41 11.56
CA ASN A 294 17.56 -1.99 12.79
C ASN A 294 18.97 -1.45 13.07
N GLY A 295 19.67 -0.95 12.05
CA GLY A 295 20.96 -0.29 12.19
C GLY A 295 20.82 1.21 11.96
N ASN A 296 21.57 1.75 11.00
CA ASN A 296 21.70 3.20 10.84
C ASN A 296 20.98 3.75 9.60
N LEU A 297 20.49 4.97 9.68
CA LEU A 297 19.98 5.72 8.52
C LEU A 297 20.92 6.87 8.18
N TYR A 298 21.27 6.99 6.91
CA TYR A 298 22.15 8.04 6.39
C TYR A 298 21.47 8.79 5.25
N PHE A 299 21.19 10.07 5.45
CA PHE A 299 20.92 11.02 4.39
C PHE A 299 22.20 11.81 4.17
N LEU A 300 22.99 11.41 3.17
CA LEU A 300 24.19 12.16 2.77
C LEU A 300 23.79 13.47 2.09
N ARG A 301 24.76 14.38 1.88
CA ARG A 301 24.53 15.69 1.25
C ARG A 301 23.50 15.61 0.12
N GLY A 302 22.41 16.37 0.28
CA GLY A 302 21.32 16.47 -0.68
C GLY A 302 21.61 17.39 -1.86
N ASP A 303 20.56 17.73 -2.61
CA ASP A 303 20.55 18.78 -3.64
C ASP A 303 19.19 19.50 -3.49
N PRO A 304 19.08 20.54 -2.62
CA PRO A 304 17.98 20.76 -1.67
C PRO A 304 16.70 19.97 -1.91
N THR A 305 16.43 18.98 -1.05
CA THR A 305 15.23 18.15 -1.16
C THR A 305 14.47 17.94 0.11
N THR A 306 13.15 17.72 -0.06
CA THR A 306 12.25 17.30 1.00
C THR A 306 11.96 15.82 0.86
N TYR A 307 12.22 15.07 1.92
CA TYR A 307 11.71 13.72 2.12
C TYR A 307 10.49 13.77 3.03
N THR A 308 9.34 13.25 2.59
CA THR A 308 8.11 13.26 3.40
C THR A 308 7.86 11.88 4.00
N GLY A 309 7.82 11.80 5.32
CA GLY A 309 7.56 10.57 6.05
C GLY A 309 8.48 10.40 7.25
N ASN A 310 8.08 9.49 8.13
CA ASN A 310 8.76 9.29 9.40
C ASN A 310 10.00 8.43 9.23
N LEU A 311 11.07 8.79 9.93
CA LEU A 311 12.32 8.04 9.97
C LEU A 311 12.47 7.37 11.34
N THR A 312 12.63 6.05 11.35
CA THR A 312 12.86 5.29 12.58
C THR A 312 14.10 4.43 12.45
N ALA A 313 15.01 4.53 13.43
CA ALA A 313 16.19 3.65 13.49
C ALA A 313 16.40 3.13 14.90
N VAL A 314 16.79 1.87 15.06
CA VAL A 314 17.32 1.38 16.34
C VAL A 314 18.73 1.94 16.58
N GLY A 315 19.53 2.10 15.51
CA GLY A 315 20.82 2.77 15.56
C GLY A 315 20.73 4.29 15.45
N CYS A 316 21.74 4.92 14.85
CA CYS A 316 21.82 6.36 14.66
C CYS A 316 21.15 6.81 13.36
N ILE A 317 20.69 8.06 13.35
CA ILE A 317 20.23 8.75 12.13
C ILE A 317 21.17 9.92 11.86
N THR A 318 21.71 10.00 10.65
CA THR A 318 22.55 11.13 10.20
C THR A 318 21.89 11.81 9.02
N ILE A 319 21.67 13.11 9.12
CA ILE A 319 21.09 13.95 8.08
C ILE A 319 22.08 15.10 7.80
N ASP A 320 22.76 14.98 6.67
CA ASP A 320 23.72 15.97 6.16
C ASP A 320 22.98 17.14 5.48
N LYS A 321 23.70 18.23 5.18
CA LYS A 321 23.14 19.47 4.62
C LYS A 321 22.31 19.26 3.35
N GLU A 322 21.45 20.24 3.07
CA GLU A 322 20.60 20.29 1.86
C GLU A 322 19.55 19.16 1.83
N ASN A 323 19.21 18.61 3.00
CA ASN A 323 18.08 17.68 3.21
C ASN A 323 17.07 18.29 4.18
N LEU A 324 15.78 18.19 3.88
CA LEU A 324 14.65 18.49 4.76
C LEU A 324 13.85 17.21 4.96
N ILE A 325 13.66 16.79 6.22
CA ILE A 325 12.75 15.70 6.57
C ILE A 325 11.43 16.30 7.02
N ASP A 326 10.38 16.04 6.25
CA ASP A 326 9.01 16.39 6.58
C ASP A 326 8.29 15.22 7.25
N GLY A 327 8.49 15.09 8.56
CA GLY A 327 8.04 13.96 9.37
C GLY A 327 8.80 13.84 10.68
N ASP A 328 8.39 12.88 11.50
CA ASP A 328 9.03 12.59 12.79
C ASP A 328 10.30 11.77 12.60
N VAL A 329 11.31 12.01 13.44
CA VAL A 329 12.59 11.32 13.42
C VAL A 329 12.87 10.73 14.80
N THR A 330 12.87 9.40 14.88
CA THR A 330 13.10 8.66 16.13
C THR A 330 14.28 7.71 15.98
N ALA A 331 15.25 7.79 16.88
CA ALA A 331 16.45 6.97 16.85
C ALA A 331 16.74 6.38 18.23
N GLY A 332 17.13 5.10 18.30
CA GLY A 332 17.70 4.51 19.52
C GLY A 332 19.13 4.98 19.80
N GLY A 333 19.82 5.47 18.77
CA GLY A 333 21.11 6.15 18.88
C GLY A 333 21.03 7.67 18.79
N ALA A 334 22.16 8.29 18.44
CA ALA A 334 22.25 9.73 18.22
C ALA A 334 21.56 10.13 16.91
N ILE A 335 20.94 11.31 16.90
CA ILE A 335 20.49 12.00 15.67
C ILE A 335 21.49 13.11 15.37
N LYS A 336 22.22 12.98 14.25
CA LYS A 336 23.24 13.93 13.79
C LYS A 336 22.66 14.76 12.66
N LEU A 337 22.34 16.02 12.93
CA LEU A 337 21.75 16.95 11.97
C LEU A 337 22.77 18.04 11.61
N ASP A 338 23.08 18.20 10.32
CA ASP A 338 23.87 19.33 9.84
C ASP A 338 23.09 20.66 10.01
N PRO A 339 23.74 21.79 10.34
CA PRO A 339 23.07 23.08 10.50
C PRO A 339 22.28 23.58 9.28
N ALA A 340 22.60 23.09 8.07
CA ALA A 340 21.90 23.40 6.83
C ALA A 340 20.91 22.30 6.39
N ALA A 341 20.55 21.39 7.30
CA ALA A 341 19.46 20.43 7.14
C ALA A 341 18.29 20.79 8.07
N GLY A 342 17.11 20.21 7.82
CA GLY A 342 15.92 20.47 8.61
C GLY A 342 15.09 19.22 8.90
N ILE A 343 14.35 19.27 10.01
CA ILE A 343 13.31 18.31 10.38
C ILE A 343 12.08 19.12 10.79
N THR A 344 10.90 18.81 10.25
CA THR A 344 9.64 19.53 10.59
C THR A 344 8.87 18.90 11.74
N GLY A 345 9.00 17.58 11.94
CA GLY A 345 8.33 16.82 12.99
C GLY A 345 9.11 16.69 14.30
N ALA A 346 8.63 15.80 15.17
CA ALA A 346 9.25 15.50 16.45
C ALA A 346 10.62 14.81 16.27
N VAL A 347 11.57 15.13 17.16
CA VAL A 347 12.93 14.57 17.14
C VAL A 347 13.19 13.86 18.47
N ASN A 348 13.29 12.53 18.41
CA ASN A 348 13.44 11.67 19.58
C ASN A 348 14.74 10.85 19.46
N ALA A 349 15.85 11.36 19.98
CA ALA A 349 17.12 10.62 20.05
C ALA A 349 17.18 9.76 21.32
N TYR A 350 17.95 8.66 21.26
CA TYR A 350 18.09 7.69 22.37
C TYR A 350 16.76 7.09 22.87
N ALA A 351 15.79 6.93 21.98
CA ALA A 351 14.48 6.35 22.28
C ALA A 351 14.53 4.81 22.39
N GLY A 352 13.57 4.22 23.11
CA GLY A 352 13.38 2.76 23.14
C GLY A 352 12.76 2.26 21.84
N VAL A 353 13.58 2.01 20.82
CA VAL A 353 13.13 1.47 19.52
C VAL A 353 13.39 -0.04 19.48
N ALA A 354 12.34 -0.84 19.33
CA ALA A 354 12.45 -2.28 19.16
C ALA A 354 12.86 -2.63 17.71
N PRO A 355 13.79 -3.58 17.50
CA PRO A 355 14.14 -4.04 16.15
C PRO A 355 12.98 -4.79 15.49
N LEU A 356 12.86 -4.66 14.17
CA LEU A 356 11.93 -5.42 13.34
C LEU A 356 12.59 -6.69 12.80
N ASN A 357 11.91 -7.82 12.94
CA ASN A 357 12.32 -9.07 12.30
C ASN A 357 12.04 -8.98 10.80
N LEU A 358 13.05 -9.16 9.96
CA LEU A 358 12.83 -9.24 8.52
C LEU A 358 12.21 -10.61 8.16
N PRO A 359 11.39 -10.69 7.10
CA PRO A 359 10.88 -11.97 6.61
C PRO A 359 12.02 -12.93 6.25
N ASP A 360 11.90 -14.22 6.55
CA ASP A 360 12.84 -15.27 6.11
C ASP A 360 12.16 -16.21 5.09
N PRO A 361 12.21 -15.87 3.79
CA PRO A 361 11.45 -16.58 2.78
C PRO A 361 12.11 -17.89 2.39
N TYR A 362 11.36 -18.99 2.49
CA TYR A 362 11.80 -20.31 2.04
C TYR A 362 11.00 -20.80 0.82
N PHE A 363 11.70 -21.06 -0.28
CA PHE A 363 11.16 -21.68 -1.49
C PHE A 363 12.27 -22.27 -2.36
N THR A 364 11.89 -23.11 -3.31
CA THR A 364 12.77 -23.69 -4.35
C THR A 364 12.25 -23.32 -5.74
N ALA A 365 13.13 -23.35 -6.72
CA ALA A 365 12.77 -23.21 -8.13
C ALA A 365 13.50 -24.28 -8.94
N GLY A 366 12.99 -24.56 -10.14
CA GLY A 366 13.45 -25.65 -11.00
C GLY A 366 12.52 -25.82 -12.19
N GLY A 367 13.05 -26.33 -13.30
CA GLY A 367 12.34 -26.40 -14.57
C GLY A 367 13.18 -25.82 -15.72
N PRO A 368 12.61 -25.72 -16.92
CA PRO A 368 13.29 -25.17 -18.07
C PRO A 368 13.69 -23.70 -17.86
N SER A 369 14.79 -23.32 -18.49
CA SER A 369 15.24 -21.92 -18.56
C SER A 369 14.69 -21.27 -19.83
N TYR A 370 14.37 -19.98 -19.74
CA TYR A 370 13.81 -19.22 -20.85
C TYR A 370 14.61 -17.95 -21.09
N THR A 371 14.59 -17.49 -22.35
CA THR A 371 15.13 -16.19 -22.73
C THR A 371 14.08 -15.49 -23.56
N VAL A 372 13.61 -14.33 -23.11
CA VAL A 372 12.81 -13.43 -23.94
C VAL A 372 13.76 -12.83 -24.97
N PRO A 373 13.50 -13.00 -26.27
CA PRO A 373 14.40 -12.49 -27.31
C PRO A 373 14.36 -10.96 -27.38
N THR A 374 15.39 -10.35 -27.97
CA THR A 374 15.48 -8.89 -28.15
C THR A 374 14.26 -8.37 -28.89
N GLY A 375 13.58 -7.36 -28.34
CA GLY A 375 12.34 -6.78 -28.90
C GLY A 375 11.14 -7.73 -28.95
N GLY A 376 11.28 -8.97 -28.46
CA GLY A 376 10.24 -9.98 -28.47
C GLY A 376 9.46 -10.04 -27.17
N SER A 377 8.47 -10.93 -27.13
CA SER A 377 7.57 -11.09 -25.99
C SER A 377 7.49 -12.56 -25.60
N LEU A 378 7.45 -12.84 -24.30
CA LEU A 378 7.25 -14.18 -23.74
C LEU A 378 6.20 -14.11 -22.64
N THR A 379 5.23 -15.01 -22.70
CA THR A 379 4.26 -15.22 -21.62
C THR A 379 4.58 -16.52 -20.91
N LEU A 380 4.71 -16.48 -19.60
CA LEU A 380 4.87 -17.67 -18.76
C LEU A 380 3.63 -17.86 -17.90
N PRO A 381 3.04 -19.07 -17.85
CA PRO A 381 2.00 -19.37 -16.84
C PRO A 381 2.62 -19.43 -15.43
N PRO A 382 1.83 -19.26 -14.35
CA PRO A 382 2.33 -19.47 -12.99
C PRO A 382 2.96 -20.86 -12.84
N GLY A 383 4.13 -20.93 -12.20
CA GLY A 383 4.91 -22.17 -12.17
C GLY A 383 6.33 -22.01 -11.66
N SER A 384 7.12 -23.07 -11.85
CA SER A 384 8.53 -23.12 -11.45
C SER A 384 9.42 -23.24 -12.68
N TYR A 385 10.54 -22.52 -12.65
CA TYR A 385 11.41 -22.29 -13.80
C TYR A 385 12.89 -22.27 -13.38
N GLY A 386 13.76 -22.53 -14.36
CA GLY A 386 15.20 -22.34 -14.22
C GLY A 386 15.58 -20.86 -14.27
N ASN A 387 16.53 -20.51 -15.12
CA ASN A 387 16.95 -19.13 -15.32
C ASN A 387 16.06 -18.46 -16.37
N VAL A 388 15.59 -17.26 -16.07
CA VAL A 388 14.85 -16.42 -17.01
C VAL A 388 15.62 -15.15 -17.29
N TYR A 389 15.92 -14.92 -18.56
CA TYR A 389 16.59 -13.73 -19.05
C TYR A 389 15.66 -12.93 -19.95
N VAL A 390 15.53 -11.63 -19.72
CA VAL A 390 14.79 -10.74 -20.63
C VAL A 390 15.82 -9.93 -21.42
N ARG A 391 15.98 -10.18 -22.72
CA ARG A 391 16.94 -9.43 -23.56
C ARG A 391 16.44 -8.00 -23.82
N GLU A 392 17.31 -7.16 -24.37
CA GLU A 392 17.05 -5.75 -24.75
C GLU A 392 15.67 -5.58 -25.39
N LYS A 393 14.87 -4.61 -24.93
CA LYS A 393 13.50 -4.31 -25.41
C LYS A 393 12.53 -5.49 -25.32
N GLY A 394 12.91 -6.58 -24.65
CA GLY A 394 12.08 -7.76 -24.47
C GLY A 394 10.98 -7.51 -23.43
N THR A 395 9.84 -8.18 -23.62
CA THR A 395 8.69 -8.11 -22.73
C THR A 395 8.39 -9.48 -22.11
N LEU A 396 8.42 -9.58 -20.78
CA LEU A 396 7.95 -10.77 -20.05
C LEU A 396 6.55 -10.50 -19.49
N ASN A 397 5.55 -11.30 -19.88
CA ASN A 397 4.18 -11.19 -19.38
C ASN A 397 3.88 -12.31 -18.38
N LEU A 398 3.44 -11.92 -17.19
CA LEU A 398 3.09 -12.82 -16.09
C LEU A 398 1.66 -12.48 -15.63
N SER A 399 0.78 -13.48 -15.57
CA SER A 399 -0.57 -13.33 -15.03
C SER A 399 -0.61 -13.64 -13.53
N SER A 400 -1.72 -13.31 -12.87
CA SER A 400 -1.93 -13.58 -11.44
C SER A 400 -1.55 -15.01 -11.05
N GLY A 401 -0.72 -15.15 -10.03
CA GLY A 401 -0.20 -16.44 -9.59
C GLY A 401 1.21 -16.35 -9.03
N THR A 402 1.78 -17.51 -8.67
CA THR A 402 3.13 -17.60 -8.12
C THR A 402 4.11 -18.14 -9.16
N TYR A 403 5.21 -17.41 -9.35
CA TYR A 403 6.33 -17.75 -10.20
C TYR A 403 7.56 -18.02 -9.34
N ARG A 404 8.25 -19.14 -9.58
CA ARG A 404 9.50 -19.48 -8.89
C ARG A 404 10.60 -19.59 -9.93
N PHE A 405 11.59 -18.70 -9.87
CA PHE A 405 12.74 -18.66 -10.79
C PHE A 405 14.02 -19.00 -10.03
N ASN A 406 14.94 -19.74 -10.65
CA ASN A 406 16.31 -19.83 -10.10
C ASN A 406 16.99 -18.47 -10.17
N ARG A 407 16.84 -17.77 -11.30
CA ARG A 407 17.35 -16.42 -11.57
C ARG A 407 16.36 -15.69 -12.47
N LEU A 408 16.15 -14.40 -12.20
CA LEU A 408 15.45 -13.49 -13.10
C LEU A 408 16.35 -12.26 -13.33
N GLU A 409 16.76 -12.07 -14.58
CA GLU A 409 17.63 -10.95 -14.95
C GLU A 409 17.11 -10.31 -16.23
N THR A 410 16.82 -9.02 -16.19
CA THR A 410 16.61 -8.23 -17.40
C THR A 410 17.95 -7.82 -17.99
N LYS A 411 18.03 -7.44 -19.27
CA LYS A 411 19.22 -6.87 -19.91
C LYS A 411 19.07 -5.37 -20.06
N ASP A 412 20.16 -4.74 -20.50
CA ASP A 412 20.20 -3.30 -20.75
C ASP A 412 19.23 -2.95 -21.90
N GLU A 413 18.79 -1.69 -21.98
CA GLU A 413 17.86 -1.13 -22.98
C GLU A 413 16.38 -1.56 -22.83
N ALA A 414 15.60 -0.76 -22.11
CA ALA A 414 14.13 -0.72 -22.16
C ALA A 414 13.37 -2.08 -22.04
N THR A 415 13.80 -2.97 -21.15
CA THR A 415 13.06 -4.23 -20.92
C THR A 415 11.77 -4.00 -20.14
N THR A 416 10.75 -4.82 -20.41
CA THR A 416 9.42 -4.67 -19.81
C THR A 416 8.98 -5.94 -19.08
N LEU A 417 8.44 -5.78 -17.87
CA LEU A 417 7.72 -6.80 -17.13
C LEU A 417 6.24 -6.39 -17.04
N ASN A 418 5.36 -7.12 -17.74
CA ASN A 418 3.92 -6.91 -17.63
C ASN A 418 3.34 -7.90 -16.60
N LEU A 419 2.71 -7.35 -15.57
CA LEU A 419 2.22 -8.07 -14.40
C LEU A 419 0.71 -7.90 -14.31
N ASP A 420 -0.03 -8.89 -14.77
CA ASP A 420 -1.49 -8.84 -14.80
C ASP A 420 -2.08 -9.36 -13.48
N VAL A 421 -2.64 -8.43 -12.70
CA VAL A 421 -3.24 -8.67 -11.38
C VAL A 421 -4.77 -8.78 -11.44
N THR A 422 -5.37 -8.88 -12.63
CA THR A 422 -6.84 -8.91 -12.82
C THR A 422 -7.52 -9.97 -11.94
N ASN A 423 -6.92 -11.16 -11.84
CA ASN A 423 -7.49 -12.29 -11.10
C ASN A 423 -6.76 -12.60 -9.78
N GLY A 424 -5.99 -11.64 -9.25
CA GLY A 424 -5.27 -11.78 -7.99
C GLY A 424 -3.82 -11.31 -8.05
N SER A 425 -3.06 -11.58 -6.99
CA SER A 425 -1.68 -11.10 -6.89
C SER A 425 -0.69 -11.85 -7.80
N VAL A 426 0.38 -11.17 -8.21
CA VAL A 426 1.53 -11.75 -8.92
C VAL A 426 2.71 -11.84 -7.95
N ALA A 427 3.10 -13.06 -7.59
CA ALA A 427 4.20 -13.34 -6.66
C ALA A 427 5.40 -13.93 -7.40
N ILE A 428 6.47 -13.16 -7.56
CA ILE A 428 7.70 -13.54 -8.22
C ILE A 428 8.75 -13.90 -7.15
N LYS A 429 9.09 -15.18 -7.06
CA LYS A 429 10.04 -15.73 -6.08
C LYS A 429 11.32 -16.16 -6.79
N VAL A 430 12.46 -15.57 -6.43
CA VAL A 430 13.75 -15.78 -7.10
C VAL A 430 14.76 -16.36 -6.12
N VAL A 431 15.34 -17.52 -6.45
CA VAL A 431 16.21 -18.23 -5.51
C VAL A 431 17.55 -17.52 -5.37
N THR A 432 18.24 -17.21 -6.47
CA THR A 432 19.66 -16.79 -6.44
C THR A 432 19.91 -15.34 -6.79
N ASN A 433 19.45 -14.84 -7.95
CA ASN A 433 19.77 -13.50 -8.41
C ASN A 433 18.55 -12.87 -9.08
N LEU A 434 18.08 -11.76 -8.51
CA LEU A 434 17.11 -10.87 -9.11
C LEU A 434 17.83 -9.58 -9.51
N ARG A 435 17.80 -9.25 -10.79
CA ARG A 435 18.46 -8.05 -11.31
C ARG A 435 17.60 -7.36 -12.35
N PHE A 436 17.31 -6.10 -12.10
CA PHE A 436 16.73 -5.18 -13.05
C PHE A 436 17.86 -4.32 -13.61
N ASN A 437 18.26 -4.59 -14.85
CA ASN A 437 19.26 -3.80 -15.56
C ASN A 437 18.67 -2.46 -16.04
N PRO A 438 19.50 -1.51 -16.52
CA PRO A 438 19.06 -0.15 -16.79
C PRO A 438 17.82 -0.08 -17.66
N GLU A 439 16.95 0.90 -17.37
CA GLU A 439 15.73 1.17 -18.14
C GLU A 439 14.68 0.04 -18.07
N THR A 440 14.77 -0.85 -17.08
CA THR A 440 13.71 -1.84 -16.83
C THR A 440 12.43 -1.16 -16.36
N THR A 441 11.31 -1.52 -16.98
CA THR A 441 9.97 -1.05 -16.62
C THR A 441 9.11 -2.21 -16.16
N SER A 442 8.41 -2.08 -15.02
CA SER A 442 7.34 -2.99 -14.61
C SER A 442 5.98 -2.30 -14.75
N ASN A 443 5.09 -2.90 -15.51
CA ASN A 443 3.70 -2.47 -15.68
C ASN A 443 2.79 -3.39 -14.90
N ILE A 444 1.87 -2.82 -14.12
CA ILE A 444 0.82 -3.59 -13.42
C ILE A 444 -0.50 -3.37 -14.16
N LEU A 445 -1.14 -4.46 -14.59
CA LEU A 445 -2.37 -4.41 -15.38
C LEU A 445 -3.55 -4.97 -14.57
N PRO A 446 -4.76 -4.38 -14.65
CA PRO A 446 -5.07 -3.08 -15.26
C PRO A 446 -4.81 -1.91 -14.31
N SER A 447 -4.41 -2.19 -13.06
CA SER A 447 -4.45 -1.22 -11.95
C SER A 447 -3.33 -0.16 -11.94
N GLY A 448 -2.31 -0.29 -12.79
CA GLY A 448 -1.16 0.61 -12.81
C GLY A 448 -0.49 0.72 -11.44
N GLU A 449 -0.06 1.92 -11.08
CA GLU A 449 0.57 2.20 -9.77
C GLU A 449 -0.30 1.84 -8.55
N ALA A 450 -1.64 1.88 -8.68
CA ALA A 450 -2.54 1.51 -7.59
C ALA A 450 -2.47 0.00 -7.27
N GLY A 451 -2.01 -0.82 -8.21
CA GLY A 451 -1.87 -2.27 -8.03
C GLY A 451 -0.55 -2.70 -7.37
N THR A 452 0.30 -1.76 -6.92
CA THR A 452 1.63 -2.07 -6.37
C THR A 452 1.58 -3.05 -5.19
N THR A 453 0.54 -3.03 -4.36
CA THR A 453 0.37 -3.96 -3.23
C THR A 453 0.05 -5.40 -3.64
N SER A 454 -0.24 -5.63 -4.92
CA SER A 454 -0.61 -6.94 -5.48
C SER A 454 0.55 -7.60 -6.23
N VAL A 455 1.72 -6.98 -6.24
CA VAL A 455 2.93 -7.50 -6.88
C VAL A 455 4.04 -7.63 -5.84
N THR A 456 4.66 -8.80 -5.78
CA THR A 456 5.79 -9.04 -4.87
C THR A 456 6.94 -9.72 -5.59
N PHE A 457 8.14 -9.22 -5.40
CA PHE A 457 9.41 -9.82 -5.78
C PHE A 457 10.11 -10.28 -4.51
N THR A 458 10.33 -11.58 -4.33
CA THR A 458 11.00 -12.14 -3.15
C THR A 458 12.29 -12.84 -3.56
N THR A 459 13.40 -12.51 -2.91
CA THR A 459 14.66 -13.26 -3.06
C THR A 459 14.97 -14.09 -1.82
N ARG A 460 15.58 -15.26 -2.00
CA ARG A 460 15.97 -16.14 -0.88
C ARG A 460 17.46 -16.09 -0.59
N GLN A 461 18.30 -16.44 -1.58
CA GLN A 461 19.75 -16.59 -1.44
C GLN A 461 20.54 -15.45 -2.08
N SER A 462 19.86 -14.43 -2.61
CA SER A 462 20.53 -13.24 -3.16
C SER A 462 21.21 -12.46 -2.04
N THR A 463 22.52 -12.29 -2.14
CA THR A 463 23.28 -11.37 -1.27
C THR A 463 23.42 -9.98 -1.87
N GLN A 464 23.12 -9.84 -3.16
CA GLN A 464 23.04 -8.57 -3.87
C GLN A 464 21.83 -8.57 -4.78
N MET A 465 21.18 -7.42 -4.87
CA MET A 465 20.10 -7.16 -5.82
C MET A 465 20.28 -5.75 -6.38
N VAL A 466 20.12 -5.62 -7.69
CA VAL A 466 20.34 -4.35 -8.39
C VAL A 466 19.04 -3.94 -9.05
N ILE A 467 18.57 -2.76 -8.68
CA ILE A 467 17.67 -1.93 -9.48
C ILE A 467 18.59 -0.91 -10.13
N ALA A 468 18.98 -1.13 -11.38
CA ALA A 468 19.94 -0.26 -12.05
C ALA A 468 19.34 1.12 -12.34
N LYS A 469 20.14 2.02 -12.92
CA LYS A 469 19.70 3.36 -13.27
C LYS A 469 18.46 3.37 -14.19
N GLU A 470 17.70 4.48 -14.13
CA GLU A 470 16.63 4.78 -15.09
C GLU A 470 15.50 3.74 -15.12
N CYS A 471 15.34 2.94 -14.05
CA CYS A 471 14.26 1.95 -13.95
C CYS A 471 12.93 2.59 -13.53
N TYR A 472 11.81 1.99 -13.96
CA TYR A 472 10.47 2.23 -13.43
C TYR A 472 9.95 0.96 -12.79
N LEU A 473 9.96 0.88 -11.46
CA LEU A 473 9.56 -0.34 -10.75
C LEU A 473 8.38 -0.11 -9.80
N LEU A 474 7.45 -1.04 -9.85
CA LEU A 474 6.21 -1.07 -9.10
C LEU A 474 6.12 -2.39 -8.36
N GLY A 475 5.84 -2.34 -7.05
CA GLY A 475 5.59 -3.52 -6.25
C GLY A 475 6.44 -3.60 -4.98
N THR A 476 6.23 -4.67 -4.23
CA THR A 476 7.01 -4.97 -3.03
C THR A 476 8.25 -5.78 -3.39
N ILE A 477 9.41 -5.42 -2.87
CA ILE A 477 10.66 -6.19 -2.94
C ILE A 477 10.99 -6.70 -1.54
N ILE A 478 11.13 -8.02 -1.39
CA ILE A 478 11.51 -8.70 -0.15
C ILE A 478 12.84 -9.42 -0.41
N ALA A 479 13.94 -8.82 0.00
CA ALA A 479 15.30 -9.31 -0.23
C ALA A 479 16.13 -9.27 1.08
N PRO A 480 15.69 -9.98 2.13
CA PRO A 480 16.15 -9.82 3.51
C PRO A 480 17.63 -10.14 3.72
N ASN A 481 18.24 -10.90 2.81
CA ASN A 481 19.65 -11.28 2.85
C ASN A 481 20.51 -10.45 1.87
N ALA A 482 19.90 -9.51 1.14
CA ALA A 482 20.56 -8.79 0.06
C ALA A 482 20.94 -7.37 0.45
N CYS A 483 22.07 -6.93 -0.08
CA CYS A 483 22.32 -5.51 -0.31
C CYS A 483 21.61 -5.08 -1.60
N VAL A 484 20.63 -4.20 -1.48
CA VAL A 484 19.87 -3.66 -2.62
C VAL A 484 20.42 -2.31 -3.03
N LEU A 485 20.86 -2.19 -4.28
CA LEU A 485 21.27 -0.93 -4.89
C LEU A 485 20.13 -0.39 -5.77
N VAL A 486 19.72 0.84 -5.51
CA VAL A 486 18.77 1.61 -6.34
C VAL A 486 19.54 2.68 -7.09
N GLY A 487 19.76 2.44 -8.38
CA GLY A 487 20.55 3.28 -9.26
C GLY A 487 19.86 4.58 -9.63
N LYS A 488 20.65 5.57 -10.03
CA LYS A 488 20.21 6.93 -10.31
C LYS A 488 19.03 7.05 -11.29
N ASN A 489 18.25 8.12 -11.17
CA ASN A 489 17.09 8.41 -12.05
C ASN A 489 16.01 7.30 -12.06
N THR A 490 15.99 6.43 -11.06
CA THR A 490 14.98 5.39 -10.92
C THR A 490 13.74 5.96 -10.24
N SER A 491 12.57 5.51 -10.69
CA SER A 491 11.31 5.73 -9.99
C SER A 491 10.82 4.39 -9.44
N PHE A 492 10.59 4.34 -8.12
CA PHE A 492 10.14 3.14 -7.42
C PHE A 492 8.91 3.45 -6.58
N LYS A 493 7.83 2.67 -6.75
CA LYS A 493 6.63 2.76 -5.92
C LYS A 493 6.28 1.42 -5.32
N GLY A 494 6.30 1.37 -3.99
CA GLY A 494 6.02 0.19 -3.21
C GLY A 494 6.87 0.15 -1.96
N SER A 495 7.28 -1.05 -1.57
CA SER A 495 8.05 -1.29 -0.35
C SER A 495 9.27 -2.15 -0.64
N LEU A 496 10.41 -1.83 -0.05
CA LEU A 496 11.65 -2.58 -0.24
C LEU A 496 12.23 -2.94 1.12
N ILE A 497 12.32 -4.24 1.37
CA ILE A 497 12.81 -4.85 2.60
C ILE A 497 14.12 -5.57 2.28
N ALA A 498 15.21 -5.22 2.96
CA ALA A 498 16.54 -5.75 2.63
C ALA A 498 17.48 -5.84 3.84
N ASP A 499 18.64 -6.50 3.68
CA ASP A 499 19.71 -6.38 4.70
C ASP A 499 20.27 -4.95 4.68
N LYS A 500 20.58 -4.45 3.48
CA LYS A 500 21.15 -3.11 3.24
C LYS A 500 20.44 -2.45 2.07
N ILE A 501 20.23 -1.14 2.14
CA ILE A 501 19.63 -0.35 1.06
C ILE A 501 20.54 0.83 0.73
N TYR A 502 20.95 0.93 -0.53
CA TYR A 502 21.67 2.07 -1.08
C TYR A 502 20.85 2.73 -2.17
N VAL A 503 20.65 4.04 -2.05
CA VAL A 503 19.93 4.84 -3.04
C VAL A 503 20.86 5.91 -3.60
N GLU A 504 21.11 5.81 -4.91
CA GLU A 504 21.87 6.80 -5.67
C GLU A 504 21.07 8.09 -5.88
N ARG A 505 21.76 9.08 -6.45
CA ARG A 505 21.20 10.39 -6.80
C ARG A 505 19.96 10.34 -7.70
N ASP A 506 19.11 11.36 -7.58
CA ASP A 506 17.97 11.60 -8.45
C ASP A 506 16.95 10.44 -8.51
N VAL A 507 16.86 9.60 -7.47
CA VAL A 507 15.83 8.55 -7.33
C VAL A 507 14.54 9.13 -6.75
N THR A 508 13.37 8.71 -7.27
CA THR A 508 12.05 9.03 -6.72
C THR A 508 11.44 7.79 -6.07
N LEU A 509 11.02 7.92 -4.81
CA LEU A 509 10.45 6.83 -4.03
C LEU A 509 9.05 7.20 -3.58
N LEU A 510 8.07 6.32 -3.80
CA LEU A 510 6.73 6.49 -3.23
C LEU A 510 6.33 5.21 -2.50
N HIS A 511 5.78 5.35 -1.30
CA HIS A 511 5.11 4.24 -0.66
C HIS A 511 3.85 3.83 -1.46
N HIS A 512 3.39 2.59 -1.27
CA HIS A 512 2.21 2.02 -1.94
C HIS A 512 1.00 2.95 -1.99
N TYR A 513 0.73 3.66 -0.89
CA TYR A 513 -0.48 4.50 -0.71
C TYR A 513 -0.25 5.98 -0.96
N SER A 514 0.91 6.35 -1.51
CA SER A 514 1.18 7.75 -1.85
C SER A 514 0.17 8.24 -2.91
N SER A 515 -0.44 9.40 -2.67
CA SER A 515 -1.38 10.05 -3.60
C SER A 515 -0.68 10.61 -4.84
N GLY A 516 0.63 10.81 -4.77
CA GLY A 516 1.47 11.17 -5.91
C GLY A 516 1.62 10.04 -6.93
N SER A 517 1.83 10.41 -8.19
CA SER A 517 2.29 9.51 -9.24
C SER A 517 3.81 9.60 -9.36
N LEU A 518 4.44 8.48 -9.69
CA LEU A 518 5.87 8.52 -9.99
C LEU A 518 6.09 9.35 -11.26
N PRO A 519 7.16 10.16 -11.33
CA PRO A 519 7.61 10.68 -12.61
C PRO A 519 8.02 9.49 -13.47
N VAL A 520 7.53 9.43 -14.71
CA VAL A 520 7.94 8.40 -15.66
C VAL A 520 9.45 8.57 -15.90
N PRO A 521 10.28 7.57 -15.52
CA PRO A 521 11.71 7.54 -15.87
C PRO A 521 11.79 7.66 -17.37
N LYS A 522 12.62 8.56 -17.89
CA LYS A 522 12.74 8.78 -19.34
C LYS A 522 13.02 7.43 -20.03
N PRO A 523 12.04 6.82 -20.71
CA PRO A 523 12.29 5.57 -21.39
C PRO A 523 13.07 5.89 -22.66
N VAL A 524 14.04 5.05 -23.02
CA VAL A 524 14.43 4.91 -24.43
C VAL A 524 13.27 4.21 -25.14
N LEU A 525 12.31 5.05 -25.57
CA LEU A 525 11.14 4.85 -26.44
C LEU A 525 10.57 3.42 -26.60
N ALA A 526 9.33 3.27 -26.13
CA ALA A 526 8.25 2.64 -26.89
C ALA A 526 6.89 3.27 -26.49
N GLN A 527 6.13 3.76 -27.48
CA GLN A 527 4.72 4.18 -27.43
C GLN A 527 4.42 5.56 -26.76
N ASP A 528 3.77 6.53 -27.39
CA ASP A 528 2.88 6.47 -28.56
C ASP A 528 1.84 5.35 -28.43
N MET A 529 0.92 5.50 -27.47
CA MET A 529 -0.40 4.84 -27.48
C MET A 529 -1.37 5.52 -26.48
N ALA A 530 -1.90 6.69 -26.85
CA ALA A 530 -3.29 7.06 -26.58
C ALA A 530 -3.69 8.25 -27.45
N ALA A 531 -4.71 8.02 -28.27
CA ALA A 531 -5.19 8.87 -29.34
C ALA A 531 -5.69 10.24 -28.87
N GLY A 532 -4.95 11.30 -29.21
CA GLY A 532 -5.56 12.58 -29.57
C GLY A 532 -5.64 12.62 -31.08
N THR A 533 -6.84 12.80 -31.66
CA THR A 533 -7.01 12.90 -33.11
C THR A 533 -6.19 14.08 -33.63
N VAL A 534 -5.07 13.81 -34.29
CA VAL A 534 -4.27 14.82 -34.99
C VAL A 534 -5.04 15.21 -36.24
N THR A 535 -5.56 16.45 -36.27
CA THR A 535 -6.36 16.95 -37.40
C THR A 535 -5.54 17.78 -38.40
N SER A 536 -4.27 18.08 -38.09
CA SER A 536 -3.40 18.87 -38.97
C SER A 536 -1.94 18.43 -38.90
N TYR A 537 -1.16 18.78 -39.94
CA TYR A 537 0.30 18.59 -39.93
C TYR A 537 0.95 19.62 -39.00
N GLU A 538 1.83 19.17 -38.11
CA GLU A 538 2.59 20.05 -37.21
C GLU A 538 4.07 19.68 -37.29
N LEU A 539 4.96 20.66 -37.33
CA LEU A 539 6.34 20.48 -36.87
C LEU A 539 6.39 21.24 -35.55
N ALA A 540 7.15 20.83 -34.53
CA ALA A 540 7.41 21.58 -33.30
C ALA A 540 8.85 22.13 -33.25
N GLN A 541 9.08 23.17 -32.44
CA GLN A 541 10.44 23.63 -32.15
C GLN A 541 11.19 22.55 -31.38
N ASN A 542 12.45 22.33 -31.74
CA ASN A 542 13.28 21.35 -31.05
C ASN A 542 13.47 21.78 -29.58
N TYR A 543 13.52 20.81 -28.67
CA TYR A 543 13.80 21.07 -27.26
C TYR A 543 14.83 20.06 -26.71
N PRO A 544 15.84 20.51 -25.94
CA PRO A 544 16.17 21.93 -25.67
C PRO A 544 16.62 22.71 -26.94
N ASN A 545 16.55 24.05 -26.94
CA ASN A 545 17.17 24.91 -27.95
C ASN A 545 17.59 26.26 -27.33
N PRO A 546 18.88 26.61 -27.26
CA PRO A 546 20.04 25.84 -27.72
C PRO A 546 20.21 24.50 -26.98
N PHE A 547 20.91 23.55 -27.58
CA PHE A 547 21.11 22.21 -27.01
C PHE A 547 22.59 21.82 -26.94
N ASN A 548 22.92 20.94 -25.98
CA ASN A 548 24.23 20.32 -25.82
C ASN A 548 24.09 18.98 -25.04
N PRO A 549 24.49 17.81 -25.59
CA PRO A 549 24.84 17.52 -26.98
C PRO A 549 23.64 17.06 -27.83
N SER A 550 22.45 16.85 -27.26
CA SER A 550 21.29 16.30 -28.00
C SER A 550 20.00 17.12 -27.83
N THR A 551 19.11 17.03 -28.82
CA THR A 551 17.79 17.67 -28.84
C THR A 551 16.74 16.76 -29.46
N THR A 552 15.48 16.93 -29.06
CA THR A 552 14.34 16.24 -29.68
C THR A 552 13.59 17.15 -30.64
N ILE A 553 13.30 16.66 -31.85
CA ILE A 553 12.44 17.28 -32.87
C ILE A 553 11.11 16.51 -32.87
N ARG A 554 9.99 17.21 -32.66
CA ARG A 554 8.64 16.60 -32.67
C ARG A 554 7.83 17.08 -33.87
N PHE A 555 6.95 16.24 -34.41
CA PHE A 555 6.01 16.61 -35.48
C PHE A 555 4.72 15.77 -35.39
N ALA A 556 3.69 16.11 -36.17
CA ALA A 556 2.41 15.42 -36.22
C ALA A 556 1.93 15.25 -37.67
N LEU A 557 1.33 14.10 -37.97
CA LEU A 557 0.74 13.74 -39.26
C LEU A 557 -0.76 13.44 -39.06
N PRO A 558 -1.68 14.12 -39.75
CA PRO A 558 -3.12 13.85 -39.61
C PRO A 558 -3.57 12.59 -40.36
N GLN A 559 -2.77 12.10 -41.29
CA GLN A 559 -2.99 10.87 -42.05
C GLN A 559 -1.65 10.16 -42.27
N ALA A 560 -1.69 8.85 -42.53
CA ALA A 560 -0.49 8.08 -42.86
C ALA A 560 0.04 8.45 -44.26
N GLY A 561 1.35 8.34 -44.47
CA GLY A 561 1.98 8.54 -45.77
C GLY A 561 3.51 8.64 -45.74
N GLU A 562 4.11 8.76 -46.94
CA GLU A 562 5.56 8.89 -47.10
C GLU A 562 6.08 10.23 -46.53
N LEU A 563 7.17 10.12 -45.76
CA LEU A 563 7.81 11.19 -45.01
C LEU A 563 9.34 11.20 -45.23
N SER A 564 9.96 12.38 -45.14
CA SER A 564 11.39 12.52 -44.81
C SER A 564 11.65 13.64 -43.80
N LEU A 565 12.56 13.40 -42.85
CA LEU A 565 13.08 14.40 -41.91
C LEU A 565 14.61 14.44 -42.03
N ALA A 566 15.13 15.59 -42.46
CA ALA A 566 16.55 15.77 -42.74
C ALA A 566 17.09 17.03 -42.05
N ILE A 567 18.37 16.98 -41.62
CA ILE A 567 19.12 18.09 -41.05
C ILE A 567 20.10 18.61 -42.09
N TYR A 568 20.15 19.93 -42.22
CA TYR A 568 21.03 20.65 -43.12
C TYR A 568 21.88 21.66 -42.34
N ASN A 569 23.10 21.89 -42.82
CA ASN A 569 23.91 23.02 -42.36
C ASN A 569 23.46 24.32 -43.05
N THR A 570 24.04 25.45 -42.66
CA THR A 570 23.71 26.76 -43.25
C THR A 570 24.06 26.90 -44.74
N ALA A 571 24.89 26.00 -45.28
CA ALA A 571 25.20 25.93 -46.71
C ALA A 571 24.20 25.06 -47.50
N GLY A 572 23.16 24.52 -46.84
CA GLY A 572 22.16 23.64 -47.47
C GLY A 572 22.66 22.23 -47.73
N GLN A 573 23.82 21.85 -47.21
CA GLN A 573 24.33 20.48 -47.33
C GLN A 573 23.64 19.58 -46.32
N LEU A 574 23.24 18.38 -46.77
CA LEU A 574 22.67 17.36 -45.90
C LEU A 574 23.71 16.94 -44.87
N VAL A 575 23.37 17.14 -43.60
CA VAL A 575 24.19 16.73 -42.45
C VAL A 575 23.78 15.33 -42.00
N ARG A 576 22.46 15.10 -41.90
CA ARG A 576 21.93 13.79 -41.50
C ARG A 576 20.48 13.62 -41.91
N LEU A 577 20.15 12.49 -42.52
CA LEU A 577 18.78 12.02 -42.64
C LEU A 577 18.36 11.32 -41.33
N LEU A 578 17.39 11.90 -40.60
CA LEU A 578 16.89 11.32 -39.36
C LEU A 578 15.78 10.29 -39.59
N ALA A 579 14.96 10.50 -40.63
CA ALA A 579 13.81 9.67 -40.95
C ALA A 579 13.53 9.69 -42.46
N LYS A 580 13.18 8.55 -43.06
CA LYS A 580 12.62 8.44 -44.41
C LYS A 580 11.76 7.17 -44.54
N GLY A 581 10.61 7.27 -45.20
CA GLY A 581 9.72 6.13 -45.48
C GLY A 581 8.25 6.42 -45.17
N GLU A 582 7.41 5.38 -45.16
CA GLU A 582 5.99 5.46 -44.78
C GLU A 582 5.82 5.56 -43.26
N TYR A 583 5.04 6.54 -42.79
CA TYR A 583 4.73 6.75 -41.36
C TYR A 583 3.22 6.80 -41.14
N ALA A 584 2.75 6.27 -40.01
CA ALA A 584 1.35 6.32 -39.63
C ALA A 584 0.88 7.74 -39.26
N ALA A 585 -0.43 7.99 -39.35
CA ALA A 585 -1.05 9.17 -38.75
C ALA A 585 -0.75 9.18 -37.24
N GLY A 586 -0.41 10.34 -36.67
CA GLY A 586 -0.05 10.46 -35.26
C GLY A 586 1.04 11.50 -35.00
N ARG A 587 1.46 11.60 -33.74
CA ARG A 587 2.58 12.44 -33.32
C ARG A 587 3.86 11.62 -33.34
N HIS A 588 4.96 12.23 -33.75
CA HIS A 588 6.25 11.58 -33.95
C HIS A 588 7.36 12.42 -33.32
N ALA A 589 8.46 11.78 -32.93
CA ALA A 589 9.63 12.47 -32.39
C ALA A 589 10.95 11.79 -32.81
N PHE A 590 11.95 12.59 -33.17
CA PHE A 590 13.30 12.13 -33.51
C PHE A 590 14.33 12.89 -32.68
N VAL A 591 15.38 12.19 -32.25
CA VAL A 591 16.50 12.80 -31.52
C VAL A 591 17.65 13.05 -32.49
N TRP A 592 18.21 14.26 -32.44
CA TRP A 592 19.51 14.53 -33.02
C TRP A 592 20.54 14.70 -31.91
N ASP A 593 21.67 13.99 -32.04
CA ASP A 593 22.78 13.93 -31.09
C ASP A 593 23.97 14.81 -31.50
N GLY A 594 23.77 15.70 -32.47
CA GLY A 594 24.83 16.57 -32.99
C GLY A 594 25.87 15.84 -33.84
N ARG A 595 25.52 14.72 -34.48
CA ARG A 595 26.40 13.98 -35.41
C ARG A 595 25.89 13.97 -36.85
N ASP A 596 26.82 13.90 -37.81
CA ASP A 596 26.53 13.72 -39.24
C ASP A 596 26.27 12.25 -39.63
N GLU A 597 26.03 11.96 -40.92
CA GLU A 597 25.80 10.61 -41.45
C GLU A 597 26.99 9.65 -41.25
N SER A 598 28.22 10.16 -41.12
CA SER A 598 29.41 9.36 -40.82
C SER A 598 29.59 9.07 -39.33
N GLY A 599 28.69 9.59 -38.48
CA GLY A 599 28.76 9.46 -37.02
C GLY A 599 29.74 10.43 -36.36
N GLN A 600 30.31 11.38 -37.10
CA GLN A 600 31.22 12.39 -36.55
C GLN A 600 30.43 13.55 -35.93
N ARG A 601 30.94 14.10 -34.82
CA ARG A 601 30.33 15.27 -34.17
C ARG A 601 30.48 16.50 -35.06
N VAL A 602 29.40 17.22 -35.28
CA VAL A 602 29.42 18.46 -36.04
C VAL A 602 29.87 19.66 -35.18
N ALA A 603 30.16 20.79 -35.81
CA ALA A 603 30.58 22.00 -35.11
C ALA A 603 29.41 22.67 -34.34
N SER A 604 29.71 23.46 -33.31
CA SER A 604 28.71 24.34 -32.71
C SER A 604 28.20 25.32 -33.77
N GLY A 605 26.89 25.59 -33.79
CA GLY A 605 26.32 26.45 -34.81
C GLY A 605 24.82 26.25 -35.01
N VAL A 606 24.28 26.98 -35.97
CA VAL A 606 22.88 26.90 -36.38
C VAL A 606 22.73 25.84 -37.46
N TYR A 607 21.71 25.00 -37.33
CA TYR A 607 21.31 24.01 -38.31
C TYR A 607 19.81 24.15 -38.59
N VAL A 608 19.37 23.62 -39.72
CA VAL A 608 17.96 23.61 -40.13
C VAL A 608 17.51 22.17 -40.26
N TYR A 609 16.32 21.85 -39.75
CA TYR A 609 15.68 20.57 -40.02
C TYR A 609 14.43 20.78 -40.86
N VAL A 610 14.25 19.91 -41.86
CA VAL A 610 13.17 19.98 -42.84
C VAL A 610 12.36 18.68 -42.80
N LEU A 611 11.06 18.80 -42.57
CA LEU A 611 10.08 17.73 -42.65
C LEU A 611 9.32 17.84 -43.98
N LYS A 612 9.26 16.74 -44.74
CA LYS A 612 8.42 16.60 -45.94
C LYS A 612 7.47 15.43 -45.74
N ALA A 613 6.18 15.62 -45.94
CA ALA A 613 5.13 14.58 -45.82
C ALA A 613 4.10 14.77 -46.94
N GLY A 614 4.15 13.94 -48.00
CA GLY A 614 3.35 14.19 -49.21
C GLY A 614 3.60 15.59 -49.79
N SER A 615 2.56 16.44 -49.83
CA SER A 615 2.64 17.84 -50.27
C SER A 615 3.02 18.83 -49.15
N PHE A 616 3.04 18.41 -47.89
CA PHE A 616 3.40 19.26 -46.76
C PHE A 616 4.92 19.37 -46.60
N VAL A 617 5.43 20.59 -46.46
CA VAL A 617 6.85 20.87 -46.17
C VAL A 617 6.93 21.91 -45.06
N ALA A 618 7.70 21.62 -44.01
CA ALA A 618 7.96 22.55 -42.92
C ALA A 618 9.42 22.48 -42.48
N GLU A 619 9.97 23.61 -42.05
CA GLU A 619 11.36 23.70 -41.57
C GLU A 619 11.48 24.53 -40.30
N ARG A 620 12.50 24.25 -39.48
CA ARG A 620 12.85 25.05 -38.30
C ARG A 620 14.34 25.02 -38.00
N LYS A 621 14.78 26.00 -37.21
CA LYS A 621 16.18 26.21 -36.82
C LYS A 621 16.47 25.65 -35.44
N LEU A 622 17.62 25.01 -35.29
CA LEU A 622 18.17 24.52 -34.03
C LEU A 622 19.61 24.99 -33.82
N VAL A 623 20.00 25.25 -32.58
CA VAL A 623 21.31 25.80 -32.22
C VAL A 623 22.07 24.80 -31.35
N LEU A 624 23.15 24.24 -31.88
CA LEU A 624 24.07 23.39 -31.13
C LEU A 624 25.11 24.25 -30.43
N MET A 625 25.22 24.14 -29.11
CA MET A 625 26.32 24.69 -28.31
C MET A 625 27.21 23.56 -27.81
N LYS A 626 28.54 23.76 -27.82
CA LYS A 626 29.51 22.82 -27.24
C LYS A 626 29.84 23.22 -25.82
#